data_AF-A0A1M4VV70-F1
#
_entry.id   AF-A0A1M4VV70-F1
#
_cell.length_a   1.000
_cell.length_b   1.000
_cell.length_c   1.000
_cell.angle_alpha   90.00
_cell.angle_beta   90.00
_cell.angle_gamma   90.00
#
_symmetry.space_group_name_H-M   'P 1'
#
loop_
_entity.id
_entity.type
_entity.pdbx_description
1 polymer ?
#
loop_
_entity_poly.entity_id
_entity_poly.type
_entity_poly.pdbx_seq_one_letter_code
_entity_poly.pdbx_strand_id
1 'polypeptide(L)'
;MTAVRRPGFEQFQEDLLVLIKEMVKKEDILPSTPWLEVGDAGTREAILQAFKKRMESIYGVELVIEPHLVNLDRPVVSIAIQLHHVFNTIFLMEQINARIRARLGKNRQGEV
;
A
#
# COMPACT_ATOMS: atom_id res chain seq x y z
N MET A 1 -10.64 -10.95 -15.49
CA MET A 1 -10.26 -10.17 -14.28
C MET A 1 -10.63 -8.73 -14.56
N THR A 2 -11.59 -8.17 -13.83
CA THR A 2 -11.94 -6.74 -13.89
C THR A 2 -10.70 -5.93 -13.51
N ALA A 3 -10.41 -4.86 -14.26
CA ALA A 3 -9.26 -4.01 -13.97
C ALA A 3 -9.46 -3.36 -12.60
N VAL A 4 -8.68 -3.80 -11.60
CA VAL A 4 -8.69 -3.20 -10.26
C VAL A 4 -8.20 -1.76 -10.41
N ARG A 5 -9.05 -0.81 -10.06
CA ARG A 5 -8.70 0.62 -10.10
C ARG A 5 -7.77 0.94 -8.94
N ARG A 6 -6.79 1.81 -9.19
CA ARG A 6 -5.91 2.36 -8.15
C ARG A 6 -6.76 3.00 -7.04
N PRO A 7 -6.47 2.75 -5.75
CA PRO A 7 -7.18 3.40 -4.67
C PRO A 7 -6.86 4.89 -4.62
N GLY A 8 -7.87 5.70 -4.29
CA GLY A 8 -7.66 7.07 -3.83
C GLY A 8 -6.94 7.08 -2.48
N PHE A 9 -6.45 8.24 -2.06
CA PHE A 9 -5.73 8.37 -0.80
C PHE A 9 -6.64 8.06 0.40
N GLU A 10 -7.89 8.55 0.36
CA GLU A 10 -8.86 8.39 1.43
C GLU A 10 -9.17 6.92 1.70
N GLN A 11 -9.42 6.14 0.63
CA GLN A 11 -9.64 4.69 0.76
C GLN A 11 -8.39 3.98 1.32
N PHE A 12 -7.21 4.34 0.81
CA PHE A 12 -5.96 3.72 1.25
C PHE A 12 -5.67 4.00 2.73
N GLN A 13 -5.94 5.23 3.18
CA GLN A 13 -5.83 5.62 4.58
C GLN A 13 -6.82 4.86 5.45
N GLU A 14 -8.08 4.74 5.01
CA GLU A 14 -9.10 4.00 5.73
C GLU A 14 -8.73 2.51 5.85
N ASP A 15 -8.25 1.89 4.77
CA ASP A 15 -7.81 0.50 4.76
C ASP A 15 -6.66 0.25 5.75
N LEU A 16 -5.73 1.19 5.86
CA LEU A 16 -4.63 1.14 6.83
C LEU A 16 -5.16 1.30 8.25
N LEU A 17 -6.07 2.25 8.47
CA LEU A 17 -6.63 2.55 9.79
C LEU A 17 -7.45 1.37 10.32
N VAL A 18 -8.30 0.78 9.48
CA VAL A 18 -9.07 -0.44 9.81
C VAL A 18 -8.12 -1.57 10.21
N LEU A 19 -7.06 -1.82 9.43
CA LEU A 19 -6.08 -2.85 9.76
C LEU A 19 -5.38 -2.59 11.10
N ILE A 20 -4.98 -1.34 11.36
CA ILE A 20 -4.36 -0.98 12.64
C ILE A 20 -5.30 -1.32 13.79
N LYS A 21 -6.56 -0.87 13.73
CA LYS A 21 -7.57 -1.12 14.77
C LYS A 21 -7.80 -2.60 15.01
N GLU A 22 -7.91 -3.39 13.93
CA GLU A 22 -8.03 -4.85 13.98
C GLU A 22 -6.85 -5.50 14.72
N MET A 23 -5.62 -5.05 14.43
CA MET A 23 -4.40 -5.66 14.99
C MET A 23 -4.13 -5.25 16.44
N VAL A 24 -4.37 -3.99 16.80
CA VAL A 24 -4.09 -3.49 18.15
C VAL A 24 -5.29 -3.59 19.10
N LYS A 25 -6.47 -3.97 18.59
CA LYS A 25 -7.74 -4.07 19.33
C LYS A 25 -8.10 -2.77 20.05
N LYS A 26 -7.88 -1.64 19.38
CA LYS A 26 -8.17 -0.28 19.86
C LYS A 26 -8.97 0.47 18.81
N GLU A 27 -10.17 0.91 19.15
CA GLU A 27 -11.07 1.62 18.23
C GLU A 27 -10.78 3.12 18.12
N ASP A 28 -10.05 3.67 19.10
CA ASP A 28 -9.74 5.09 19.26
C ASP A 28 -8.52 5.55 18.45
N ILE A 29 -7.94 4.68 17.61
CA ILE A 29 -6.89 5.07 16.68
C ILE A 29 -7.49 5.97 15.59
N LEU A 30 -6.96 7.17 15.48
CA LEU A 30 -7.35 8.19 14.51
C LEU A 30 -6.19 8.48 13.55
N PRO A 31 -6.45 9.09 12.39
CA PRO A 31 -5.40 9.58 11.50
C PRO A 31 -4.36 10.48 12.18
N SER A 32 -4.78 11.25 13.18
CA SER A 32 -3.94 12.14 13.98
C SER A 32 -3.18 11.46 15.11
N THR A 33 -3.47 10.19 15.42
CA THR A 33 -2.78 9.43 16.47
C THR A 33 -1.29 9.34 16.14
N PRO A 34 -0.39 9.66 17.08
CA PRO A 34 1.04 9.48 16.91
C PRO A 34 1.36 8.02 16.56
N TRP A 35 2.14 7.79 15.50
CA TRP A 35 2.46 6.43 15.05
C TRP A 35 3.17 5.61 16.12
N LEU A 36 4.03 6.25 16.91
CA LEU A 36 4.77 5.61 17.99
C LEU A 36 3.87 5.15 19.16
N GLU A 37 2.65 5.66 19.27
CA GLU A 37 1.67 5.26 20.30
C GLU A 37 0.80 4.07 19.87
N VAL A 38 0.82 3.69 18.58
CA VAL A 38 0.02 2.57 18.06
C VAL A 38 0.41 1.24 18.71
N GLY A 39 1.70 1.04 18.95
CA GLY A 39 2.26 -0.15 19.58
C GLY A 39 3.78 -0.06 19.62
N ASP A 40 4.47 -1.11 20.06
CA ASP A 40 5.93 -1.18 20.00
C ASP A 40 6.44 -1.31 18.55
N ALA A 41 7.77 -1.29 18.37
CA ALA A 41 8.38 -1.40 17.04
C ALA A 41 7.97 -2.69 16.30
N GLY A 42 7.91 -3.83 17.01
CA GLY A 42 7.48 -5.10 16.43
C GLY A 42 6.03 -5.10 15.97
N THR A 43 5.14 -4.47 16.75
CA THR A 43 3.72 -4.27 16.40
C THR A 43 3.59 -3.42 15.14
N ARG A 44 4.31 -2.29 15.08
CA ARG A 44 4.30 -1.38 13.93
C ARG A 44 4.87 -2.04 12.68
N GLU A 45 5.94 -2.82 12.80
CA GLU A 45 6.46 -3.63 11.70
C GLU A 45 5.46 -4.68 11.23
N ALA A 46 4.81 -5.41 12.14
CA ALA A 46 3.79 -6.39 11.80
C ALA A 46 2.61 -5.76 11.06
N ILE A 47 2.15 -4.57 11.48
CA ILE A 47 1.10 -3.80 10.80
C ILE A 47 1.52 -3.46 9.37
N LEU A 48 2.72 -2.89 9.19
CA LEU A 48 3.23 -2.53 7.87
C LEU A 48 3.30 -3.75 6.95
N GLN A 49 3.84 -4.87 7.44
CA GLN A 49 3.92 -6.12 6.66
C GLN A 49 2.55 -6.71 6.33
N ALA A 50 1.61 -6.68 7.27
CA ALA A 50 0.24 -7.12 7.03
C ALA A 50 -0.44 -6.24 5.96
N PHE A 51 -0.22 -4.93 6.02
CA PHE A 51 -0.74 -3.98 5.04
C PHE A 51 -0.15 -4.23 3.65
N LYS A 52 1.18 -4.41 3.54
CA LYS A 52 1.85 -4.83 2.30
C LYS A 52 1.18 -6.04 1.65
N LYS A 53 1.01 -7.13 2.43
CA LYS A 53 0.37 -8.36 1.95
C LYS A 53 -1.08 -8.13 1.48
N ARG A 54 -1.84 -7.30 2.19
CA ARG A 54 -3.22 -6.94 1.82
C ARG A 54 -3.24 -6.20 0.48
N MET A 55 -2.37 -5.20 0.31
CA MET A 55 -2.27 -4.43 -0.93
C MET A 55 -1.82 -5.29 -2.11
N GLU A 56 -0.85 -6.18 -1.91
CA GLU A 56 -0.41 -7.14 -2.93
C GLU A 56 -1.53 -8.07 -3.38
N SER A 57 -2.29 -8.61 -2.43
CA SER A 57 -3.39 -9.52 -2.74
C SER A 57 -4.51 -8.83 -3.53
N ILE A 58 -4.79 -7.56 -3.27
CA ILE A 58 -5.89 -6.82 -3.90
C ILE A 58 -5.49 -6.27 -5.27
N TYR A 59 -4.28 -5.70 -5.37
CA TYR A 59 -3.86 -4.92 -6.53
C TYR A 59 -2.83 -5.63 -7.42
N GLY A 60 -2.25 -6.74 -6.96
CA GLY A 60 -1.25 -7.51 -7.72
C GLY A 60 0.07 -6.77 -7.90
N VAL A 61 0.39 -5.82 -7.02
CA VAL A 61 1.63 -5.03 -7.04
C VAL A 61 2.36 -5.16 -5.71
N GLU A 62 3.67 -5.36 -5.76
CA GLU A 62 4.49 -5.46 -4.56
C GLU A 62 4.66 -4.09 -3.90
N LEU A 63 4.17 -3.91 -2.67
CA LEU A 63 4.39 -2.68 -1.93
C LEU A 63 5.78 -2.73 -1.27
N VAL A 64 6.61 -1.72 -1.54
CA VAL A 64 7.89 -1.55 -0.85
C VAL A 64 7.66 -0.75 0.43
N ILE A 65 8.14 -1.27 1.56
CA ILE A 65 8.08 -0.60 2.87
C ILE A 65 9.48 -0.08 3.19
N GLU A 66 9.58 1.23 3.41
CA GLU A 66 10.85 1.84 3.81
C GLU A 66 11.13 1.55 5.29
N PRO A 67 12.33 1.07 5.67
CA PRO A 67 12.61 0.65 7.05
C PRO A 67 12.40 1.73 8.10
N HIS A 68 12.60 3.01 7.76
CA HIS A 68 12.42 4.12 8.71
C HIS A 68 10.97 4.31 9.14
N LEU A 69 10.00 3.80 8.38
CA LEU A 69 8.57 3.93 8.71
C LEU A 69 8.22 3.29 10.05
N VAL A 70 8.94 2.26 10.48
CA VAL A 70 8.70 1.58 11.76
C VAL A 70 8.90 2.53 12.95
N ASN A 71 9.84 3.47 12.85
CA ASN A 71 10.22 4.36 13.95
C ASN A 71 9.98 5.84 13.62
N LEU A 72 9.17 6.12 12.61
CA LEU A 72 8.90 7.48 12.20
C LEU A 72 8.03 8.19 13.24
N ASP A 73 8.56 9.25 13.85
CA ASP A 73 7.86 10.10 14.80
C ASP A 73 6.92 11.09 14.11
N ARG A 74 5.81 10.56 13.59
CA ARG A 74 4.75 11.31 12.88
C ARG A 74 3.39 10.68 13.15
N PRO A 75 2.28 11.38 12.87
CA PRO A 75 0.94 10.78 12.94
C PRO A 75 0.73 9.65 11.92
N VAL A 76 -0.25 8.77 12.18
CA VAL A 76 -0.64 7.66 11.28
C VAL A 76 -0.94 8.14 9.85
N VAL A 77 -1.57 9.30 9.67
CA VAL A 77 -1.81 9.87 8.33
C VAL A 77 -0.51 10.09 7.55
N SER A 78 0.60 10.45 8.20
CA SER A 78 1.88 10.63 7.51
C SER A 78 2.45 9.29 7.03
N ILE A 79 2.20 8.19 7.76
CA ILE A 79 2.55 6.84 7.33
C ILE A 79 1.73 6.45 6.09
N ALA A 80 0.42 6.71 6.13
CA ALA A 80 -0.47 6.47 4.99
C ALA A 80 -0.01 7.24 3.74
N ILE A 81 0.37 8.52 3.89
CA ILE A 81 0.87 9.36 2.79
C ILE A 81 2.11 8.74 2.15
N GLN A 82 3.13 8.37 2.95
CA GLN A 82 4.36 7.79 2.42
C GLN A 82 4.12 6.46 1.71
N LEU A 83 3.35 5.56 2.33
CA LEU A 83 2.98 4.29 1.73
C LEU A 83 2.18 4.47 0.44
N HIS A 84 1.23 5.41 0.40
CA HIS A 84 0.42 5.69 -0.79
C HIS A 84 1.27 6.25 -1.93
N HIS A 85 2.23 7.13 -1.63
CA HIS A 85 3.15 7.64 -2.64
C HIS A 85 3.99 6.52 -3.26
N VAL A 86 4.59 5.65 -2.43
CA VAL A 86 5.36 4.50 -2.93
C VAL A 86 4.47 3.57 -3.74
N PHE A 87 3.29 3.22 -3.22
CA PHE A 87 2.32 2.38 -3.92
C PHE A 87 1.93 2.95 -5.28
N ASN A 88 1.63 4.26 -5.35
CA ASN A 88 1.22 4.91 -6.59
C ASN A 88 2.31 4.85 -7.67
N THR A 89 3.57 5.07 -7.29
CA THR A 89 4.71 4.97 -8.21
C THR A 89 4.81 3.56 -8.77
N ILE A 90 4.77 2.54 -7.91
CA ILE A 90 4.88 1.13 -8.31
C ILE A 90 3.69 0.73 -9.18
N PHE A 91 2.47 1.08 -8.77
CA PHE A 91 1.26 0.77 -9.51
C PHE A 91 1.29 1.35 -10.94
N LEU A 92 1.72 2.61 -11.08
CA LEU A 92 1.85 3.25 -12.40
C LEU A 92 2.92 2.57 -13.25
N MET A 93 4.06 2.24 -12.67
CA MET A 93 5.14 1.52 -13.34
C MET A 93 4.66 0.17 -13.88
N GLU A 94 3.93 -0.60 -13.07
CA GLU A 94 3.39 -1.90 -13.50
C GLU A 94 2.34 -1.78 -14.60
N GLN A 95 1.48 -0.75 -14.55
CA GLN A 95 0.52 -0.48 -15.63
C GLN A 95 1.20 -0.10 -16.95
N ILE A 96 2.28 0.69 -16.89
CA ILE A 96 3.09 1.02 -18.07
C ILE A 96 3.73 -0.25 -18.64
N ASN A 97 4.37 -1.06 -17.79
CA ASN A 97 4.99 -2.31 -18.19
C ASN A 97 3.98 -3.27 -18.82
N ALA A 98 2.78 -3.40 -18.25
CA ALA A 98 1.70 -4.21 -18.80
C ALA A 98 1.26 -3.74 -20.19
N ARG A 99 1.16 -2.42 -20.40
CA ARG A 99 0.83 -1.84 -21.72
C ARG A 99 1.93 -2.09 -22.75
N ILE A 100 3.19 -1.98 -22.37
CA ILE A 100 4.34 -2.28 -23.25
C ILE A 100 4.30 -3.76 -23.66
N ARG A 101 4.16 -4.68 -22.69
CA ARG A 101 4.04 -6.13 -22.94
C ARG A 101 2.87 -6.45 -23.87
N ALA A 102 1.70 -5.82 -23.67
CA ALA A 102 0.53 -6.03 -24.52
C ALA A 102 0.76 -5.57 -25.97
N ARG A 103 1.49 -4.47 -26.20
CA ARG A 103 1.85 -4.00 -27.55
C ARG A 103 2.84 -4.94 -28.23
N LEU A 104 3.90 -5.35 -27.53
CA LEU A 104 4.89 -6.29 -28.06
C LEU A 104 4.28 -7.67 -28.36
N GLY A 105 3.35 -8.13 -27.52
CA GLY A 105 2.60 -9.37 -27.73
C GLY A 105 1.67 -9.32 -28.95
N LYS A 106 1.00 -8.17 -29.20
CA LYS A 106 0.17 -7.96 -30.39
C LYS A 106 0.97 -7.91 -31.69
N ASN A 107 2.15 -7.28 -31.68
CA ASN A 107 2.98 -7.18 -32.89
C ASN A 107 3.48 -8.55 -33.38
N ARG A 108 3.69 -9.52 -32.47
CA ARG A 108 4.08 -10.90 -32.84
C ARG A 108 2.96 -11.75 -33.45
N GLN A 109 1.70 -11.30 -33.37
CA GLN A 109 0.55 -12.03 -33.95
C GLN A 109 0.12 -11.49 -35.32
N GLY A 110 0.75 -10.41 -35.80
CA GLY A 110 0.50 -9.83 -37.12
C GLY A 110 1.53 -10.19 -38.21
N GLU A 111 2.46 -11.10 -37.91
CA GLU A 111 3.52 -11.56 -38.82
C GLU A 111 3.28 -12.98 -39.38
N VAL A 112 2.02 -13.44 -39.43
CA VAL A 112 1.63 -14.73 -40.06
C VAL A 112 0.67 -14.50 -41.21
#